data_AF-A0A919A3V2-F1
#
_entry.id   AF-A0A919A3V2-F1
#
_cell.length_a   1.000
_cell.length_b   1.000
_cell.length_c   1.000
_cell.angle_alpha   90.00
_cell.angle_beta   90.00
_cell.angle_gamma   90.00
#
_symmetry.space_group_name_H-M   'P 1'
#
loop_
_entity.id
_entity.type
_entity.pdbx_description
1 polymer ?
#
loop_
_entity_poly.entity_id
_entity_poly.type
_entity_poly.pdbx_seq_one_letter_code
_entity_poly.pdbx_strand_id
1 'polypeptide(L)'
;MGTWGSGNFESDTALDHLSAVIDRLVTEVTDAMSGDPVALEPDEYWGVAVPCDLELLHTLAHAGYATGLPAPEVIEGWKKTFMAVWEATIDDLDPSPAYKTERRTVLHRTFDDLAAVSRHETTD
;
A
#
# COMPACT_ATOMS: atom_id res chain seq x y z
N MET A 1 -24.31 11.73 20.69
CA MET A 1 -24.50 12.83 19.73
C MET A 1 -23.29 12.82 18.85
N GLY A 2 -23.46 12.76 17.53
CA GLY A 2 -22.32 12.68 16.61
C GLY A 2 -21.65 14.03 16.34
N THR A 3 -20.43 13.99 15.81
CA THR A 3 -19.65 15.17 15.42
C THR A 3 -20.11 15.70 14.06
N TRP A 4 -20.19 17.03 13.92
CA TRP A 4 -20.64 17.72 12.69
C TRP A 4 -19.81 18.99 12.44
N GLY A 5 -18.51 18.82 12.21
CA GLY A 5 -17.66 19.91 11.73
C GLY A 5 -17.95 20.26 10.27
N SER A 6 -17.37 21.36 9.80
CA SER A 6 -17.59 21.88 8.45
C SER A 6 -16.63 21.31 7.40
N GLY A 7 -15.56 20.64 7.85
CA GLY A 7 -14.58 19.98 6.99
C GLY A 7 -15.05 18.62 6.47
N ASN A 8 -14.44 18.15 5.37
CA ASN A 8 -14.83 16.92 4.68
C ASN A 8 -14.69 15.63 5.52
N PHE A 9 -13.87 15.67 6.57
CA PHE A 9 -13.59 14.54 7.47
C PHE A 9 -13.98 14.84 8.92
N GLU A 10 -14.73 15.92 9.18
CA GLU A 10 -15.05 16.37 10.55
C GLU A 10 -16.43 15.91 11.03
N SER A 11 -17.00 14.90 10.36
CA SER A 11 -18.26 14.27 10.74
C SER A 11 -18.05 12.77 10.92
N ASP A 12 -18.70 12.17 11.91
CA ASP A 12 -18.59 10.73 12.20
C ASP A 12 -18.91 9.89 10.95
N THR A 13 -19.98 10.24 10.21
CA THR A 13 -20.35 9.54 8.97
C THR A 13 -19.26 9.61 7.90
N ALA A 14 -18.53 10.73 7.82
CA ALA A 14 -17.44 10.89 6.87
C ALA A 14 -16.20 10.08 7.30
N LEU A 15 -15.93 10.00 8.60
CA LEU A 15 -14.87 9.17 9.16
C LEU A 15 -15.19 7.67 8.97
N ASP A 16 -16.42 7.24 9.22
CA ASP A 16 -16.87 5.86 8.96
C ASP A 16 -16.68 5.48 7.49
N HIS A 17 -17.04 6.39 6.58
CA HIS A 17 -16.83 6.19 5.15
C HIS A 17 -15.34 6.06 4.81
N LEU A 18 -14.51 6.94 5.36
CA LEU A 18 -13.06 6.92 5.13
C LEU A 18 -12.41 5.64 5.68
N SER A 19 -12.78 5.20 6.89
CA SER A 19 -12.32 3.94 7.46
C SER A 19 -12.68 2.76 6.55
N ALA A 20 -13.91 2.71 6.01
CA ALA A 20 -14.29 1.67 5.07
C ALA A 20 -13.47 1.67 3.77
N VAL A 21 -13.04 2.85 3.29
CA VAL A 21 -12.15 2.96 2.13
C VAL A 21 -10.75 2.43 2.46
N ILE A 22 -10.19 2.79 3.62
CA ILE A 22 -8.87 2.32 4.07
C ILE A 22 -8.89 0.81 4.27
N ASP A 23 -9.89 0.28 4.97
CA ASP A 23 -10.05 -1.16 5.23
C ASP A 23 -10.11 -1.96 3.93
N ARG A 24 -10.81 -1.43 2.92
CA ARG A 24 -10.88 -2.05 1.59
C ARG A 24 -9.50 -2.14 0.92
N LEU A 25 -8.74 -1.04 0.91
CA LEU A 25 -7.40 -1.01 0.32
C LEU A 25 -6.45 -1.99 1.04
N VAL A 26 -6.50 -2.02 2.38
CA VAL A 26 -5.71 -2.96 3.18
C VAL A 26 -6.11 -4.41 2.89
N THR A 27 -7.40 -4.69 2.77
CA THR A 27 -7.92 -6.02 2.45
C THR A 27 -7.48 -6.46 1.05
N GLU A 28 -7.62 -5.59 0.05
CA GLU A 28 -7.19 -5.86 -1.33
C GLU A 28 -5.70 -6.21 -1.41
N VAL A 29 -4.84 -5.45 -0.74
CA VAL A 29 -3.40 -5.76 -0.65
C VAL A 29 -3.16 -7.08 0.09
N THR A 30 -3.85 -7.32 1.21
CA THR A 30 -3.70 -8.55 2.00
C THR A 30 -4.07 -9.79 1.19
N ASP A 31 -5.18 -9.73 0.47
CA ASP A 31 -5.67 -10.82 -0.36
C ASP A 31 -4.73 -11.07 -1.54
N ALA A 32 -4.24 -10.01 -2.19
CA ALA A 32 -3.25 -10.12 -3.27
C ALA A 32 -1.94 -10.77 -2.79
N MET A 33 -1.45 -10.41 -1.60
CA MET A 33 -0.20 -10.93 -1.02
C MET A 33 -0.31 -12.38 -0.54
N SER A 34 -1.52 -12.86 -0.25
CA SER A 34 -1.79 -14.23 0.23
C SER A 34 -2.33 -15.16 -0.85
N GLY A 35 -2.67 -14.61 -2.02
CA GLY A 35 -3.19 -15.33 -3.18
C GLY A 35 -2.10 -15.98 -4.06
N ASP A 36 -2.45 -16.17 -5.33
CA ASP A 36 -1.52 -16.72 -6.33
C ASP A 36 -0.42 -15.71 -6.66
N PRO A 37 0.87 -16.04 -6.46
CA PRO A 37 1.98 -15.15 -6.77
C PRO A 37 2.02 -14.68 -8.23
N VAL A 38 1.47 -15.46 -9.17
CA VAL A 38 1.39 -15.07 -10.59
C VAL A 38 0.63 -13.75 -10.74
N ALA A 39 -0.40 -13.52 -9.94
CA ALA A 39 -1.19 -12.29 -10.03
C ALA A 39 -0.39 -11.02 -9.65
N LEU A 40 0.75 -11.18 -8.96
CA LEU A 40 1.67 -10.11 -8.58
C LEU A 40 2.75 -9.83 -9.64
N GLU A 41 2.79 -10.59 -10.73
CA GLU A 41 3.75 -10.36 -11.82
C GLU A 41 3.59 -8.95 -12.42
N PRO A 42 4.67 -8.34 -12.94
CA PRO A 42 4.68 -6.91 -13.27
C PRO A 42 3.67 -6.48 -14.34
N ASP A 43 3.22 -7.39 -15.19
CA ASP A 43 2.21 -7.21 -16.23
C ASP A 43 0.81 -7.71 -15.84
N GLU A 44 0.67 -8.25 -14.63
CA GLU A 44 -0.61 -8.67 -14.07
C GLU A 44 -1.27 -7.56 -13.23
N TYR A 45 -2.57 -7.69 -13.01
CA TYR A 45 -3.38 -6.64 -12.36
C TYR A 45 -2.83 -6.23 -10.98
N TRP A 46 -2.53 -7.20 -10.12
CA TRP A 46 -2.04 -6.89 -8.76
C TRP A 46 -0.57 -6.44 -8.75
N GLY A 47 0.23 -6.78 -9.77
CA GLY A 47 1.55 -6.19 -9.97
C GLY A 47 1.53 -4.68 -10.22
N VAL A 48 0.39 -4.14 -10.67
CA VAL A 48 0.18 -2.70 -10.89
C VAL A 48 -0.63 -2.07 -9.74
N ALA A 49 -1.70 -2.73 -9.30
CA ALA A 49 -2.64 -2.19 -8.32
C ALA A 49 -2.03 -2.12 -6.91
N VAL A 50 -1.29 -3.13 -6.45
CA VAL A 50 -0.71 -3.15 -5.09
C VAL A 50 0.17 -1.92 -4.83
N PRO A 51 1.17 -1.56 -5.67
CA PRO A 51 1.96 -0.36 -5.44
C PRO A 51 1.12 0.93 -5.42
N CYS A 52 0.04 0.99 -6.19
CA CYS A 52 -0.88 2.12 -6.19
C CYS A 52 -1.65 2.22 -4.86
N ASP A 53 -2.20 1.12 -4.37
CA ASP A 53 -2.95 1.09 -3.12
C ASP A 53 -2.06 1.44 -1.92
N LEU A 54 -0.82 0.97 -1.91
CA LEU A 54 0.18 1.34 -0.90
C LEU A 54 0.52 2.83 -0.93
N GLU A 55 0.67 3.44 -2.12
CA GLU A 55 0.90 4.88 -2.26
C GLU A 55 -0.31 5.71 -1.80
N LEU A 56 -1.54 5.23 -2.05
CA LEU A 56 -2.76 5.86 -1.57
C LEU A 56 -2.85 5.80 -0.04
N LEU A 57 -2.59 4.63 0.56
CA LEU A 57 -2.55 4.46 2.00
C LEU A 57 -1.51 5.40 2.64
N HIS A 58 -0.30 5.46 2.07
CA HIS A 58 0.75 6.36 2.55
C HIS A 58 0.33 7.83 2.43
N THR A 59 -0.26 8.23 1.30
CA THR A 59 -0.71 9.61 1.08
C THR A 59 -1.80 10.03 2.08
N LEU A 60 -2.76 9.14 2.36
CA LEU A 60 -3.82 9.38 3.33
C LEU A 60 -3.25 9.48 4.76
N ALA A 61 -2.35 8.57 5.13
CA ALA A 61 -1.72 8.56 6.44
C ALA A 61 -0.84 9.79 6.67
N HIS A 62 -0.04 10.18 5.68
CA HIS A 62 0.78 11.38 5.72
C HIS A 62 -0.04 12.67 5.90
N ALA A 63 -1.26 12.69 5.34
CA ALA A 63 -2.19 13.80 5.52
C ALA A 63 -2.95 13.77 6.86
N GLY A 64 -2.72 12.77 7.72
CA GLY A 64 -3.40 12.60 9.01
C GLY A 64 -4.81 12.02 8.89
N TYR A 65 -5.12 11.35 7.78
CA TYR A 65 -6.45 10.82 7.49
C TYR A 65 -6.55 9.30 7.57
N ALA A 66 -5.44 8.57 7.64
CA ALA A 66 -5.48 7.13 7.86
C ALA A 66 -5.32 6.79 9.34
N THR A 67 -6.09 5.81 9.80
CA THR A 67 -5.86 5.07 11.05
C THR A 67 -6.04 3.58 10.76
N GLY A 68 -5.43 2.73 11.57
CA GLY A 68 -5.57 1.28 11.40
C GLY A 68 -4.73 0.71 10.26
N LEU A 69 -3.61 1.36 9.93
CA LEU A 69 -2.64 0.77 9.01
C LEU A 69 -2.14 -0.58 9.56
N PRO A 70 -1.79 -1.53 8.68
CA PRO A 70 -1.13 -2.77 9.08
C PRO A 70 0.15 -2.47 9.85
N ALA A 71 0.49 -3.35 10.79
CA ALA A 71 1.74 -3.24 11.54
C ALA A 71 2.96 -3.18 10.58
N PRO A 72 4.02 -2.46 10.94
CA PRO A 72 5.21 -2.31 10.08
C PRO A 72 5.79 -3.65 9.61
N GLU A 73 5.77 -4.66 10.48
CA GLU A 73 6.27 -6.01 10.18
C GLU A 73 5.44 -6.72 9.11
N VAL A 74 4.13 -6.43 9.04
CA VAL A 74 3.24 -6.94 7.99
C VAL A 74 3.60 -6.31 6.65
N ILE A 75 3.79 -4.98 6.62
CA ILE A 75 4.17 -4.24 5.41
C ILE A 75 5.55 -4.69 4.91
N GLU A 76 6.50 -4.93 5.82
CA GLU A 76 7.81 -5.50 5.49
C GLU A 76 7.70 -6.94 4.94
N GLY A 77 6.74 -7.73 5.43
CA GLY A 77 6.39 -9.03 4.88
C GLY A 77 5.85 -8.94 3.44
N TRP A 78 4.96 -7.99 3.19
CA TRP A 78 4.44 -7.71 1.85
C TRP A 78 5.54 -7.28 0.88
N LYS A 79 6.44 -6.38 1.32
CA LYS A 79 7.61 -5.97 0.53
C LYS A 79 8.43 -7.17 0.08
N LYS A 80 8.73 -8.10 0.99
CA LYS A 80 9.48 -9.32 0.68
C LYS A 80 8.75 -10.18 -0.36
N THR A 81 7.44 -10.37 -0.19
CA THR A 81 6.60 -11.18 -1.10
C THR A 81 6.55 -10.57 -2.49
N PHE A 82 6.17 -9.29 -2.59
CA PHE A 82 6.03 -8.58 -3.85
C PHE A 82 7.35 -8.47 -4.60
N MET A 83 8.43 -8.05 -3.92
CA MET A 83 9.73 -7.90 -4.56
C MET A 83 10.31 -9.24 -5.00
N ALA A 84 10.02 -10.34 -4.30
CA ALA A 84 10.47 -11.66 -4.73
C ALA A 84 9.83 -12.07 -6.07
N VAL A 85 8.53 -11.82 -6.26
CA VAL A 85 7.85 -12.05 -7.55
C VAL A 85 8.42 -11.12 -8.61
N TRP A 86 8.45 -9.82 -8.34
CA TRP A 86 8.89 -8.82 -9.32
C TRP A 86 10.31 -9.07 -9.80
N GLU A 87 11.27 -9.37 -8.93
CA GLU A 87 12.65 -9.67 -9.32
C GLU A 87 12.77 -10.95 -10.15
N ALA A 88 11.92 -11.94 -9.89
CA ALA A 88 11.94 -13.22 -10.57
C ALA A 88 11.40 -13.15 -12.01
N THR A 89 10.42 -12.27 -12.27
CA THR A 89 9.67 -12.28 -13.54
C THR A 89 9.87 -11.03 -14.39
N ILE A 90 10.39 -9.92 -13.85
CA ILE A 90 10.56 -8.69 -14.62
C ILE A 90 11.46 -8.83 -15.85
N ASP A 91 12.45 -9.74 -15.84
CA ASP A 91 13.35 -9.93 -16.98
C ASP A 91 12.66 -10.64 -18.16
N ASP A 92 11.59 -11.40 -17.93
CA ASP A 92 10.82 -12.05 -19.00
C ASP A 92 10.05 -11.04 -19.87
N LEU A 93 9.92 -9.80 -19.39
CA LEU A 93 9.30 -8.68 -20.09
C LEU A 93 10.31 -7.81 -20.86
N ASP A 94 11.58 -8.23 -20.96
CA ASP A 94 12.67 -7.52 -21.65
C ASP A 94 12.77 -6.01 -21.30
N PRO A 95 12.82 -5.64 -20.01
CA PRO A 95 12.86 -4.24 -19.59
C PRO A 95 14.18 -3.58 -19.97
N SER A 96 14.18 -2.27 -20.18
CA SER A 96 15.45 -1.54 -20.23
C SER A 96 16.16 -1.59 -18.86
N PRO A 97 17.51 -1.68 -18.80
CA PRO A 97 18.23 -1.69 -17.54
C PRO A 97 17.97 -0.46 -16.65
N ALA A 98 17.74 0.70 -17.28
CA ALA A 98 17.38 1.94 -16.59
C ALA A 98 16.01 1.82 -15.93
N TYR A 99 14.99 1.39 -16.68
CA TYR A 99 13.65 1.16 -16.14
C TYR A 99 13.66 0.17 -14.97
N LYS A 100 14.34 -0.97 -15.10
CA LYS A 100 14.42 -1.97 -14.03
C LYS A 100 15.03 -1.36 -12.76
N THR A 101 16.08 -0.55 -12.90
CA THR A 101 16.73 0.11 -11.75
C THR A 101 15.82 1.16 -11.09
N GLU A 102 15.19 2.02 -11.90
CA GLU A 102 14.30 3.07 -11.43
C GLU A 102 13.05 2.50 -10.77
N ARG A 103 12.40 1.53 -11.43
CA ARG A 103 11.18 0.90 -10.93
C ARG A 103 11.42 0.15 -9.63
N ARG A 104 12.53 -0.59 -9.52
CA ARG A 104 12.95 -1.22 -8.26
C ARG A 104 13.04 -0.19 -7.13
N THR A 105 13.69 0.95 -7.39
CA THR A 105 13.86 2.01 -6.38
C THR A 105 12.51 2.56 -5.93
N VAL A 106 11.59 2.81 -6.87
CA VAL A 106 10.24 3.28 -6.57
C VAL A 106 9.48 2.26 -5.72
N LEU A 107 9.48 0.99 -6.11
CA LEU A 107 8.79 -0.07 -5.36
C LEU A 107 9.33 -0.17 -3.93
N HIS A 108 10.65 -0.25 -3.76
CA HIS A 108 11.26 -0.29 -2.43
C HIS A 108 10.83 0.90 -1.56
N ARG A 109 10.89 2.12 -2.12
CA ARG A 109 10.48 3.34 -1.44
C ARG A 109 9.01 3.29 -1.01
N THR A 110 8.10 2.90 -1.89
CA THR A 110 6.65 2.83 -1.58
C THR A 110 6.36 1.95 -0.36
N PHE A 111 7.00 0.78 -0.24
CA PHE A 111 6.85 -0.06 0.94
C PHE A 111 7.52 0.53 2.18
N ASP A 112 8.73 1.09 2.03
CA ASP A 112 9.51 1.63 3.16
C ASP A 112 8.84 2.86 3.78
N ASP A 113 8.28 3.75 2.96
CA ASP A 113 7.59 4.96 3.39
C ASP A 113 6.31 4.60 4.16
N LEU A 114 5.50 3.66 3.66
CA LEU A 114 4.29 3.21 4.37
C LEU A 114 4.63 2.54 5.71
N ALA A 115 5.66 1.67 5.74
CA ALA A 115 6.12 1.02 6.97
C ALA A 115 6.65 2.04 8.00
N ALA A 116 7.30 3.10 7.53
CA ALA A 116 7.74 4.19 8.40
C ALA A 116 6.56 4.93 9.03
N VAL A 117 5.55 5.30 8.24
CA VAL A 117 4.36 5.98 8.76
C VAL A 117 3.61 5.10 9.77
N SER A 118 3.41 3.82 9.48
CA SER A 118 2.77 2.86 10.40
C SER A 118 3.50 2.72 11.75
N ARG A 119 4.85 2.79 11.77
CA ARG A 119 5.63 2.81 13.03
C ARG A 119 5.30 4.02 13.91
N HIS A 120 5.09 5.17 13.28
CA HIS A 120 4.79 6.40 14.00
C HIS A 120 3.38 6.37 14.59
N GLU A 121 2.39 5.77 13.91
CA GLU A 121 1.03 5.58 14.46
C GLU A 121 0.99 4.69 15.70
N THR A 122 1.89 3.71 15.82
CA THR A 122 1.89 2.76 16.95
C THR A 122 2.51 3.35 18.24
N THR A 123 3.19 4.50 18.14
CA THR A 123 3.92 5.10 19.27
C THR A 123 3.13 6.22 19.98
N ASP A 124 2.04 6.71 19.39
CA ASP A 124 1.09 7.67 19.98
C ASP A 124 -0.09 6.97 20.67
#